data_AF-A0A371SKQ4-F1
#
_entry.id   AF-A0A371SKQ4-F1
#
_cell.length_a   1.000
_cell.length_b   1.000
_cell.length_c   1.000
_cell.angle_alpha   90.00
_cell.angle_beta   90.00
_cell.angle_gamma   90.00
#
_symmetry.space_group_name_H-M   'P 1'
#
loop_
_entity.id
_entity.type
_entity.pdbx_description
1 polymer ?
#
loop_
_entity_poly.entity_id
_entity_poly.type
_entity_poly.pdbx_seq_one_letter_code
_entity_poly.pdbx_strand_id
1 'polypeptide(L)' 'MFMLKIAIELKRRKMTVLADRHGFTAWETVKCSQELDQLLNIYQKTKEKKLKMVN' A
#
# COMPACT_ATOMS: atom_id res chain seq x y z
N MET A 1 -9.27 6.26 9.75
CA MET A 1 -8.91 5.18 8.81
C MET A 1 -9.07 5.57 7.32
N PHE A 2 -9.90 6.56 6.98
CA PHE A 2 -10.11 7.03 5.60
C PHE A 2 -8.83 7.55 4.93
N MET A 3 -8.03 8.35 5.65
CA MET A 3 -6.73 8.86 5.15
C MET A 3 -5.75 7.75 4.74
N LEU A 4 -5.68 6.65 5.51
CA LEU A 4 -4.80 5.53 5.19
C LEU A 4 -5.25 4.80 3.92
N LYS A 5 -6.56 4.63 3.71
CA LYS A 5 -7.09 4.06 2.47
C LYS A 5 -6.74 4.93 1.27
N ILE A 6 -6.87 6.26 1.38
CA ILE A 6 -6.45 7.19 0.32
C ILE A 6 -4.96 7.04 0.00
N ALA A 7 -4.09 6.97 1.02
CA ALA A 7 -2.66 6.79 0.82
C ALA A 7 -2.33 5.49 0.06
N ILE A 8 -3.02 4.38 0.40
CA ILE A 8 -2.90 3.10 -0.31
C ILE A 8 -3.31 3.26 -1.77
N GLU A 9 -4.45 3.89 -2.06
CA GLU A 9 -4.94 4.10 -3.42
C GLU A 9 -3.99 4.96 -4.26
N LEU A 10 -3.48 6.05 -3.69
CA LEU A 10 -2.51 6.92 -4.36
C LEU A 10 -1.20 6.18 -4.67
N LYS A 11 -0.69 5.41 -3.72
CA LYS A 11 0.54 4.63 -3.92
C LYS A 11 0.34 3.50 -4.93
N ARG A 12 -0.82 2.82 -4.94
CA ARG A 12 -1.16 1.81 -5.95
C ARG A 12 -1.16 2.40 -7.35
N ARG A 13 -1.82 3.56 -7.56
CA ARG A 13 -1.83 4.25 -8.85
C ARG A 13 -0.41 4.62 -9.30
N LYS A 14 0.42 5.15 -8.39
CA LYS A 14 1.82 5.46 -8.69
C LYS A 14 2.60 4.22 -9.14
N MET A 15 2.46 3.10 -8.42
CA MET A 15 3.13 1.84 -8.78
C MET A 15 2.70 1.36 -10.17
N THR A 16 1.41 1.43 -10.51
CA THR A 16 0.91 1.07 -11.85
C THR A 16 1.52 1.95 -12.94
N VAL A 17 1.61 3.27 -12.72
CA VAL A 17 2.24 4.20 -13.67
C VAL A 17 3.73 3.87 -13.85
N LEU A 18 4.44 3.54 -12.77
CA LEU A 18 5.86 3.16 -12.84
C LEU A 18 6.04 1.81 -13.55
N ALA A 19 5.15 0.84 -13.30
CA ALA A 19 5.18 -0.46 -13.95
C ALA A 19 4.92 -0.34 -15.47
N ASP A 20 3.98 0.50 -15.88
CA ASP A 20 3.67 0.77 -17.28
C ASP A 20 4.85 1.44 -18.00
N ARG A 21 5.51 2.39 -17.32
CA ARG A 21 6.62 3.16 -17.89
C ARG A 21 7.98 2.46 -17.87
N HIS A 22 8.27 1.70 -16.83
CA HIS A 22 9.61 1.17 -16.54
C HIS A 22 9.65 -0.37 -16.43
N GLY A 23 8.48 -1.02 -16.35
CA GLY A 23 8.36 -2.44 -16.06
C GLY A 23 8.23 -2.74 -14.57
N PHE A 24 7.69 -3.92 -14.25
CA PHE A 24 7.45 -4.37 -12.87
C PHE A 24 8.74 -4.64 -12.09
N THR A 25 9.82 -5.00 -12.77
CA THR A 25 11.11 -5.32 -12.16
C THR A 25 12.05 -4.11 -12.05
N ALA A 26 11.66 -2.95 -12.60
CA ALA A 26 12.44 -1.73 -12.45
C ALA A 26 12.55 -1.36 -10.98
N TRP A 27 13.75 -0.88 -10.58
CA TRP A 27 14.06 -0.55 -9.20
C TRP A 27 13.03 0.41 -8.58
N GLU A 28 12.57 1.41 -9.34
CA GLU A 28 11.56 2.37 -8.89
C GLU A 28 10.18 1.75 -8.67
N THR A 29 9.78 0.80 -9.53
CA THR A 29 8.52 0.07 -9.38
C THR A 29 8.56 -0.86 -8.17
N VAL A 30 9.67 -1.60 -7.99
CA VAL A 30 9.90 -2.48 -6.84
C VAL A 30 9.95 -1.67 -5.53
N LYS A 31 10.64 -0.53 -5.52
CA LYS A 31 10.63 0.36 -4.35
C LYS A 31 9.21 0.87 -4.05
N CYS A 32 8.46 1.26 -5.08
CA CYS A 32 7.07 1.71 -4.89
C CYS A 32 6.16 0.59 -4.38
N SER A 33 6.38 -0.68 -4.77
CA SER A 33 5.60 -1.81 -4.27
C SER A 33 5.89 -2.09 -2.80
N GLN A 34 7.17 -2.02 -2.38
CA GLN A 34 7.55 -2.16 -0.97
C GLN A 34 6.92 -1.07 -0.08
N GLU A 35 6.87 0.18 -0.56
CA GLU A 35 6.21 1.28 0.14
C GLU A 35 4.68 1.06 0.21
N LEU A 36 4.06 0.49 -0.83
CA LEU A 36 2.65 0.12 -0.82
C LEU A 36 2.38 -1.00 0.19
N ASP A 37 3.23 -2.02 0.25
CA ASP A 37 3.12 -3.13 1.20
C ASP A 37 3.20 -2.64 2.65
N GLN A 38 4.05 -1.66 2.95
CA GLN A 38 4.09 -1.03 4.27
C GLN A 38 2.74 -0.40 4.66
N LEU A 39 2.10 0.31 3.74
CA LEU A 39 0.78 0.92 3.98
C LEU A 39 -0.31 -0.15 4.20
N LEU A 40 -0.28 -1.22 3.41
CA LEU A 40 -1.20 -2.36 3.55
C LEU A 40 -1.01 -3.06 4.89
N ASN A 41 0.24 -3.26 5.32
CA ASN A 41 0.57 -3.85 6.62
C ASN A 41 0.05 -3.00 7.80
N ILE A 42 0.17 -1.67 7.73
CA ILE A 42 -0.40 -0.77 8.73
C ILE A 42 -1.93 -0.89 8.77
N TYR A 43 -2.57 -0.93 7.60
CA TYR A 43 -4.02 -1.07 7.48
C TYR A 43 -4.51 -2.39 8.09
N GLN A 44 -3.84 -3.50 7.78
CA GLN A 44 -4.16 -4.81 8.29
C GLN A 44 -4.00 -4.88 9.82
N LYS A 45 -2.87 -4.41 10.36
CA LYS A 45 -2.65 -4.33 11.82
C LYS A 45 -3.72 -3.48 12.52
N THR A 46 -4.14 -2.38 11.89
CA THR A 46 -5.20 -1.51 12.44
C THR A 46 -6.55 -2.22 12.46
N LYS A 47 -6.87 -2.98 11.40
CA LYS A 47 -8.10 -3.78 11.32
C LYS A 47 -8.11 -4.90 12.37
N GLU A 48 -7.01 -5.61 12.54
CA GLU A 48 -6.85 -6.68 13.54
C GLU A 48 -6.99 -6.16 14.97
N LYS A 49 -6.37 -5.02 15.29
CA LYS A 49 -6.55 -4.36 16.60
C LYS A 49 -8.01 -4.03 16.87
N LYS A 50 -8.74 -3.52 15.87
CA LYS A 50 -10.16 -3.21 16.03
C LYS A 50 -10.99 -4.47 16.31
N LEU A 51 -10.71 -5.59 15.63
CA LEU A 51 -11.44 -6.85 15.85
C LEU A 51 -11.20 -7.41 17.26
N LYS A 52 -9.98 -7.30 17.79
CA LYS A 52 -9.65 -7.71 19.16
C LYS A 52 -10.26 -6.85 20.27
N MET A 53 -10.72 -5.63 19.98
CA MET A 53 -11.40 -4.76 20.95
C MET A 53 -12.92 -4.99 21.00
N VAL A 54 -13.47 -5.73 20.03
CA VAL A 54 -14.91 -5.98 19.91
C VAL A 54 -15.30 -7.38 20.43
N ASN A 55 -14.31 -8.27 20.60
CA ASN A 55 -14.46 -9.59 21.21
C ASN A 55 -14.00 -9.56 22.67
#